data_AF-A0A3G6MHJ4-F1
#
_entry.id   AF-A0A3G6MHJ4-F1
#
_cell.length_a   1.000
_cell.length_b   1.000
_cell.length_c   1.000
_cell.angle_alpha   90.00
_cell.angle_beta   90.00
_cell.angle_gamma   90.00
#
_symmetry.space_group_name_H-M   'P 1'
#
loop_
_entity.id
_entity.type
_entity.pdbx_description
1 polymer ?
#
loop_
_entity_poly.entity_id
_entity_poly.type
_entity_poly.pdbx_seq_one_letter_code
_entity_poly.pdbx_strand_id
1 'polypeptide(L)'
;MDSKIKKLLIELTLNGKKPFKYEILAKADEKLGISDSVTLTNLLMQWHKKIKQGVPFAQYQNDYLQLSDVSLPKYKIFFDNCPELSKLYELKASKIYFNSFLSQEEKQEILDYVNEHYKIVRHSYGKKE
;
A
#
# COMPACT_ATOMS: atom_id res chain seq x y z
N MET A 1 4.87 0.51 -17.56
CA MET A 1 3.91 -0.06 -16.58
C MET A 1 2.55 -0.45 -17.17
N ASP A 2 2.02 -1.63 -16.80
CA ASP A 2 0.67 -2.12 -17.17
C ASP A 2 -0.46 -1.16 -16.75
N SER A 3 -1.48 -1.01 -17.59
CA SER A 3 -2.59 -0.06 -17.37
C SER A 3 -3.41 -0.39 -16.11
N LYS A 4 -3.55 -1.67 -15.74
CA LYS A 4 -4.25 -2.07 -14.51
C LYS A 4 -3.40 -1.80 -13.27
N ILE A 5 -2.09 -2.01 -13.34
CA ILE A 5 -1.15 -1.66 -12.26
C ILE A 5 -1.19 -0.16 -11.99
N LYS A 6 -1.23 0.68 -13.05
CA LYS A 6 -1.34 2.13 -12.93
C LYS A 6 -2.64 2.57 -12.26
N LYS A 7 -3.78 1.99 -12.67
CA LYS A 7 -5.07 2.26 -12.02
C LYS A 7 -5.07 1.87 -10.54
N LEU A 8 -4.50 0.70 -10.21
CA LEU A 8 -4.39 0.25 -8.82
C LEU A 8 -3.53 1.20 -7.98
N LEU A 9 -2.38 1.65 -8.50
CA LEU A 9 -1.54 2.64 -7.81
C LEU A 9 -2.23 3.99 -7.62
N ILE A 10 -3.00 4.44 -8.62
CA ILE A 10 -3.82 5.65 -8.53
C ILE A 10 -4.81 5.50 -7.36
N GLU A 11 -5.56 4.38 -7.30
CA GLU A 11 -6.49 4.11 -6.21
C GLU A 11 -5.80 4.04 -4.84
N LEU A 12 -4.65 3.38 -4.73
CA LEU A 12 -3.87 3.28 -3.49
C LEU A 12 -3.31 4.64 -3.01
N THR A 13 -2.88 5.51 -3.92
CA THR A 13 -2.25 6.79 -3.56
C THR A 13 -3.25 7.90 -3.24
N LEU A 14 -4.49 7.81 -3.73
CA LEU A 14 -5.48 8.87 -3.61
C LEU A 14 -6.27 8.91 -2.29
N ASN A 15 -6.28 7.79 -1.55
CA ASN A 15 -6.47 7.72 -0.11
C ASN A 15 -7.50 8.72 0.50
N GLY A 16 -8.79 8.44 0.34
CA GLY A 16 -9.88 9.08 1.10
C GLY A 16 -10.35 10.47 0.63
N LYS A 17 -9.81 11.03 -0.47
CA LYS A 17 -10.25 12.34 -1.01
C LYS A 17 -11.61 12.27 -1.74
N LYS A 18 -12.75 12.24 -1.04
CA LYS A 18 -14.08 12.17 -1.69
C LYS A 18 -14.24 13.18 -2.86
N PRO A 19 -14.97 12.81 -3.93
CA PRO A 19 -15.68 11.55 -4.13
C PRO A 19 -14.79 10.47 -4.76
N PHE A 20 -14.44 9.42 -3.99
CA PHE A 20 -13.72 8.27 -4.54
C PHE A 20 -14.71 7.17 -4.93
N LYS A 21 -14.76 6.86 -6.22
CA LYS A 21 -15.21 5.56 -6.72
C LYS A 21 -13.97 4.68 -6.78
N TYR A 22 -13.73 3.89 -5.75
CA TYR A 22 -12.83 2.75 -5.85
C TYR A 22 -13.51 1.73 -6.77
N GLU A 23 -12.85 1.30 -7.85
CA GLU A 23 -13.35 0.21 -8.70
C GLU A 23 -12.61 -1.08 -8.35
N ILE A 24 -11.29 -0.99 -8.18
CA ILE A 24 -10.45 -2.15 -7.87
C ILE A 24 -10.51 -2.46 -6.37
N LEU A 25 -10.43 -1.45 -5.51
CA LEU A 25 -10.41 -1.66 -4.05
C LEU A 25 -11.80 -1.81 -3.42
N ALA A 26 -12.89 -1.53 -4.16
CA ALA A 26 -14.25 -1.48 -3.60
C ALA A 26 -14.67 -2.76 -2.86
N LYS A 27 -14.36 -3.94 -3.41
CA LYS A 27 -14.72 -5.22 -2.77
C LYS A 27 -13.94 -5.45 -1.48
N ALA A 28 -12.66 -5.09 -1.47
CA ALA A 28 -11.82 -5.14 -0.29
C ALA A 28 -12.29 -4.15 0.78
N ASP A 29 -12.65 -2.92 0.39
CA ASP A 29 -13.17 -1.88 1.27
C ASP A 29 -14.50 -2.28 1.93
N GLU A 30 -15.39 -2.92 1.19
CA GLU A 30 -16.67 -3.42 1.73
C GLU A 30 -16.46 -4.49 2.80
N LYS A 31 -15.48 -5.39 2.60
CA LYS A 31 -15.20 -6.50 3.51
C LYS A 31 -14.39 -6.09 4.74
N LEU A 32 -13.45 -5.16 4.60
CA LEU A 32 -12.60 -4.68 5.70
C LEU A 32 -13.21 -3.51 6.47
N GLY A 33 -14.07 -2.74 5.81
CA GLY A 33 -14.45 -1.41 6.26
C GLY A 33 -13.45 -0.36 5.76
N ILE A 34 -13.99 0.79 5.37
CA ILE A 34 -13.25 1.91 4.77
C ILE A 34 -12.06 2.33 5.65
N SER A 35 -12.25 2.40 6.97
CA SER A 35 -11.20 2.80 7.90
C SER A 35 -10.00 1.85 7.88
N ASP A 36 -10.24 0.55 7.93
CA ASP A 36 -9.17 -0.45 7.90
C ASP A 36 -8.47 -0.49 6.55
N SER A 37 -9.22 -0.44 5.44
CA SER A 37 -8.62 -0.39 4.11
C SER A 37 -7.71 0.83 3.90
N VAL A 38 -8.16 2.01 4.36
CA VAL A 38 -7.34 3.23 4.35
C VAL A 38 -6.08 3.06 5.20
N THR A 39 -6.18 2.44 6.39
CA THR A 39 -5.01 2.17 7.23
C THR A 39 -4.02 1.21 6.56
N LEU A 40 -4.49 0.12 5.95
CA LEU A 40 -3.63 -0.85 5.26
C LEU A 40 -2.95 -0.20 4.05
N THR A 41 -3.71 0.50 3.22
CA THR A 41 -3.20 1.23 2.05
C THR A 41 -2.15 2.26 2.45
N ASN A 42 -2.41 3.03 3.51
CA ASN A 42 -1.43 3.96 4.07
C ASN A 42 -0.13 3.29 4.49
N LEU A 43 -0.20 2.09 5.08
CA LEU A 43 0.98 1.36 5.51
C LEU A 43 1.85 0.93 4.31
N LEU A 44 1.21 0.44 3.23
CA LEU A 44 1.89 0.11 1.97
C LEU A 44 2.58 1.34 1.35
N MET A 45 1.86 2.46 1.23
CA MET A 45 2.42 3.66 0.61
C MET A 45 3.55 4.27 1.46
N GLN A 46 3.45 4.20 2.78
CA GLN A 46 4.54 4.60 3.68
C GLN A 46 5.77 3.70 3.53
N TRP A 47 5.58 2.39 3.38
CA TRP A 47 6.68 1.47 3.10
C TRP A 47 7.42 1.86 1.82
N HIS A 48 6.69 2.17 0.74
CA HIS A 48 7.29 2.61 -0.53
C HIS A 48 8.13 3.87 -0.38
N LYS A 49 7.61 4.92 0.29
CA LYS A 49 8.39 6.15 0.51
C LYS A 49 9.67 5.87 1.31
N LYS A 50 9.61 4.99 2.31
CA LYS A 50 10.77 4.66 3.14
C LYS A 50 11.84 3.90 2.36
N ILE A 51 11.45 2.95 1.50
CA ILE A 51 12.39 2.27 0.59
C ILE A 51 13.05 3.31 -0.34
N LYS A 52 12.25 4.17 -0.99
CA LYS A 52 12.78 5.18 -1.92
C LYS A 52 13.76 6.15 -1.25
N GLN A 53 13.52 6.51 0.01
CA GLN A 53 14.39 7.40 0.78
C GLN A 53 15.66 6.72 1.30
N GLY A 54 15.80 5.40 1.13
CA GLY A 54 16.96 4.65 1.60
C GLY A 54 17.15 4.70 3.12
N VAL A 55 16.06 4.88 3.88
CA VAL A 55 16.09 4.95 5.36
C VAL A 55 15.75 3.56 5.93
N PRO A 56 16.75 2.73 6.29
CA PRO A 56 16.49 1.43 6.87
C PRO A 56 15.87 1.60 8.26
N PHE A 57 14.64 1.14 8.45
CA PHE A 57 14.00 0.98 9.76
C PHE A 57 13.82 -0.50 10.04
N ALA A 58 13.97 -0.94 11.29
CA ALA A 58 13.95 -2.36 11.68
C ALA A 58 12.72 -3.19 11.22
N GLN A 59 11.59 -2.53 10.93
CA GLN A 59 10.33 -3.13 10.44
C GLN A 59 10.15 -3.08 8.90
N TYR A 60 11.03 -2.38 8.19
CA TYR A 60 11.08 -2.28 6.73
C TYR A 60 12.47 -2.70 6.27
N GLN A 61 12.69 -4.00 6.10
CA GLN A 61 13.87 -4.45 5.37
C GLN A 61 13.67 -4.08 3.89
N ASN A 62 14.76 -3.74 3.19
CA ASN A 62 14.70 -3.16 1.83
C ASN A 62 13.82 -3.94 0.84
N ASP A 63 13.61 -5.24 1.09
CA ASP A 63 12.87 -6.15 0.22
C ASP A 63 11.42 -6.41 0.65
N TYR A 64 11.02 -6.12 1.90
CA TYR A 64 9.68 -6.48 2.39
C TYR A 64 9.14 -5.63 3.56
N LEU A 65 7.82 -5.58 3.63
CA LEU A 65 7.04 -5.08 4.76
C LEU A 65 6.69 -6.23 5.70
N GLN A 66 7.22 -6.20 6.93
CA GLN A 66 6.82 -7.14 7.98
C GLN A 66 5.45 -6.74 8.55
N LEU A 67 4.51 -7.67 8.58
CA LEU A 67 3.21 -7.49 9.20
C LEU A 67 3.23 -7.92 10.67
N SER A 68 2.53 -7.17 11.51
CA SER A 68 2.20 -7.57 12.89
C SER A 68 1.02 -8.56 12.89
N ASP A 69 0.87 -9.34 13.95
CA ASP A 69 -0.24 -10.29 14.14
C ASP A 69 -1.63 -9.65 13.99
N VAL A 70 -1.76 -8.37 14.36
CA VAL A 70 -3.02 -7.62 14.24
C VAL A 70 -3.33 -7.24 12.78
N SER A 71 -2.30 -6.98 11.98
CA SER A 71 -2.45 -6.53 10.58
C SER A 71 -2.53 -7.69 9.60
N LEU A 72 -1.91 -8.83 9.93
CA LEU A 72 -1.87 -10.02 9.08
C LEU A 72 -3.27 -10.52 8.63
N PRO A 73 -4.26 -10.75 9.52
CA PRO A 73 -5.57 -11.22 9.08
C PRO A 73 -6.28 -10.19 8.19
N LYS A 74 -6.07 -8.90 8.45
CA LYS A 74 -6.65 -7.82 7.64
C LYS A 74 -6.05 -7.78 6.23
N TYR A 75 -4.74 -7.94 6.12
CA TYR A 75 -4.08 -8.07 4.82
C TYR A 75 -4.49 -9.34 4.08
N LYS A 76 -4.71 -10.48 4.76
CA LYS A 76 -5.23 -11.67 4.10
C LYS A 76 -6.59 -11.39 3.43
N ILE A 77 -7.51 -10.75 4.14
CA ILE A 77 -8.81 -10.34 3.57
C ILE A 77 -8.62 -9.37 2.41
N PHE A 78 -7.68 -8.42 2.54
CA PHE A 78 -7.38 -7.42 1.52
C PHE A 78 -6.91 -8.07 0.20
N PHE A 79 -5.97 -9.01 0.28
CA PHE A 79 -5.44 -9.73 -0.88
C PHE A 79 -6.46 -10.72 -1.49
N ASP A 80 -7.25 -11.39 -0.65
CA ASP A 80 -8.28 -12.33 -1.10
C ASP A 80 -9.40 -11.64 -1.89
N ASN A 81 -9.74 -10.40 -1.49
CA ASN A 81 -10.82 -9.63 -2.11
C ASN A 81 -10.35 -8.64 -3.19
N CYS A 82 -9.04 -8.51 -3.39
CA CYS A 82 -8.45 -7.66 -4.43
C CYS A 82 -7.28 -8.39 -5.11
N PRO A 83 -7.55 -9.33 -6.04
CA PRO A 83 -6.51 -10.12 -6.68
C PRO A 83 -5.52 -9.28 -7.49
N GLU A 84 -5.92 -8.08 -7.91
CA GLU A 84 -5.05 -7.10 -8.56
C GLU A 84 -3.88 -6.65 -7.68
N LEU A 85 -4.02 -6.67 -6.34
CA LEU A 85 -2.89 -6.43 -5.43
C LEU A 85 -1.79 -7.46 -5.61
N SER A 86 -2.15 -8.69 -5.98
CA SER A 86 -1.18 -9.74 -6.25
C SER A 86 -0.30 -9.43 -7.45
N LYS A 87 -0.64 -8.44 -8.30
CA LYS A 87 0.24 -7.98 -9.38
C LYS A 87 1.35 -7.05 -8.89
N LEU A 88 1.09 -6.31 -7.82
CA LEU A 88 2.05 -5.39 -7.21
C LEU A 88 2.86 -6.07 -6.12
N TYR A 89 2.20 -6.94 -5.37
CA TYR A 89 2.70 -7.46 -4.12
C TYR A 89 2.53 -8.98 -4.04
N GLU A 90 3.35 -9.60 -3.19
CA GLU A 90 3.17 -10.98 -2.78
C GLU A 90 3.13 -11.06 -1.26
N LEU A 91 2.03 -11.58 -0.72
CA LEU A 91 1.90 -11.88 0.70
C LEU A 91 2.44 -13.29 0.96
N LYS A 92 3.62 -13.39 1.63
CA LYS A 92 4.25 -14.66 2.00
C LYS A 92 4.39 -14.73 3.52
N ALA A 93 3.71 -15.71 4.12
CA ALA A 93 3.59 -15.88 5.58
C ALA A 93 3.05 -14.60 6.26
N SER A 94 3.93 -13.79 6.82
CA SER A 94 3.62 -12.53 7.51
C SER A 94 4.34 -11.32 6.88
N LYS A 95 4.78 -11.45 5.63
CA LYS A 95 5.60 -10.45 4.94
C LYS A 95 5.00 -10.12 3.59
N ILE A 96 5.01 -8.85 3.23
CA ILE A 96 4.61 -8.36 1.92
C ILE A 96 5.86 -7.97 1.14
N TYR A 97 6.04 -8.59 -0.01
CA TYR A 97 7.12 -8.32 -0.95
C TYR A 97 6.55 -7.59 -2.17
N PHE A 98 7.41 -6.90 -2.93
CA PHE A 98 7.05 -6.62 -4.33
C PHE A 98 6.92 -7.94 -5.07
N ASN A 99 5.95 -8.01 -5.97
CA ASN A 99 5.73 -9.19 -6.77
C ASN A 99 6.99 -9.54 -7.58
N SER A 100 7.38 -10.82 -7.56
CA SER A 100 8.59 -11.33 -8.22
C SER A 100 8.60 -11.19 -9.74
N PHE A 101 7.43 -11.07 -10.37
CA PHE A 101 7.28 -10.81 -11.80
C PHE A 101 7.55 -9.35 -12.18
N LEU A 102 7.61 -8.42 -11.22
CA LEU A 102 7.97 -7.03 -11.50
C LEU A 102 9.46 -6.89 -11.74
N SER A 103 9.82 -6.25 -12.84
CA SER A 103 11.20 -5.87 -13.14
C SER A 103 11.69 -4.79 -12.17
N GLN A 104 13.01 -4.64 -12.04
CA GLN A 104 13.58 -3.60 -11.19
C GLN A 104 13.16 -2.18 -11.64
N GLU A 105 13.04 -1.96 -12.95
CA GLU A 105 12.51 -0.72 -13.52
C GLU A 105 11.06 -0.46 -13.10
N GLU A 106 10.19 -1.47 -13.16
CA GLU A 106 8.78 -1.34 -12.74
C GLU A 106 8.65 -1.05 -11.24
N LYS A 107 9.45 -1.74 -10.41
CA LYS A 107 9.54 -1.44 -8.98
C LYS A 107 9.97 0.01 -8.75
N GLN A 108 10.94 0.49 -9.53
CA GLN A 108 11.43 1.85 -9.42
C GLN A 108 10.37 2.87 -9.87
N GLU A 109 9.63 2.62 -10.95
CA GLU A 109 8.49 3.43 -11.40
C GLU A 109 7.41 3.51 -10.32
N ILE A 110 7.06 2.38 -9.68
CA ILE A 110 6.07 2.33 -8.60
C ILE A 110 6.53 3.19 -7.41
N LEU A 111 7.78 3.05 -6.99
CA LEU A 111 8.35 3.83 -5.89
C LEU A 111 8.36 5.33 -6.20
N ASP A 112 8.69 5.70 -7.43
CA ASP A 112 8.72 7.09 -7.89
C ASP A 112 7.32 7.69 -7.88
N TYR A 113 6.35 6.98 -8.48
CA TYR A 113 4.96 7.38 -8.53
C TYR A 113 4.38 7.61 -7.13
N VAL A 114 4.58 6.67 -6.21
CA VAL A 114 4.11 6.84 -4.82
C VAL A 114 4.83 8.01 -4.15
N ASN A 115 6.13 8.19 -4.37
CA ASN A 115 6.86 9.29 -3.76
C ASN A 115 6.33 10.68 -4.21
N GLU A 116 6.02 10.83 -5.49
CA GLU A 116 5.51 12.07 -6.08
C GLU A 116 4.03 12.32 -5.72
N HIS A 117 3.19 11.29 -5.77
CA HIS A 117 1.74 11.45 -5.67
C HIS A 117 1.18 11.24 -4.26
N TYR A 118 1.78 10.37 -3.45
CA TYR A 118 1.31 10.10 -2.10
C TYR A 118 1.90 11.09 -1.09
N LYS A 119 1.03 11.93 -0.54
CA LYS A 119 1.38 12.85 0.55
C LYS A 119 1.02 12.20 1.88
N ILE A 120 2.03 12.00 2.73
CA ILE A 120 1.81 11.58 4.12
C ILE A 120 1.08 12.74 4.81
N VAL A 121 -0.22 12.57 5.01
CA VAL A 121 -0.99 13.48 5.87
C VAL A 121 -0.56 13.17 7.30
N ARG A 122 0.44 13.91 7.80
CA ARG A 122 0.68 13.95 9.25
C ARG A 122 -0.58 14.56 9.87
N HIS A 123 -1.40 13.73 10.53
CA HIS A 123 -2.23 14.26 11.59
C HIS A 123 -1.26 14.78 12.66
N SER A 124 -0.92 16.06 12.57
CA SER A 124 -0.42 16.79 13.73
C SER A 124 -1.55 16.69 14.75
N TYR A 125 -1.43 15.77 15.71
CA TYR A 125 -2.20 15.90 16.94
C TYR A 125 -1.75 17.24 17.50
N GLY A 126 -2.56 18.27 17.26
CA GLY A 126 -2.37 19.55 17.89
C GLY A 126 -2.20 19.28 19.37
N LYS A 127 -1.01 19.56 19.89
CA LYS A 127 -0.86 19.92 21.29
C LYS A 127 -1.89 21.03 21.52
N LYS A 128 -2.99 20.68 22.18
CA LYS A 128 -3.77 21.66 22.91
C LYS A 128 -2.89 22.04 24.08
N GLU A 129 -2.19 23.17 23.95
CA GLU A 129 -1.78 23.97 25.09
C GLU A 129 -2.91 24.96 25.38
#